data_AF-A0A4R5NGV4-F1
#
_entry.id   AF-A0A4R5NGV4-F1
#
_cell.length_a   1.000
_cell.length_b   1.000
_cell.length_c   1.000
_cell.angle_alpha   90.00
_cell.angle_beta   90.00
_cell.angle_gamma   90.00
#
_symmetry.space_group_name_H-M   'P 1'
#
loop_
_entity.id
_entity.type
_entity.pdbx_description
1 polymer ?
#
loop_
_entity_poly.entity_id
_entity_poly.type
_entity_poly.pdbx_seq_one_letter_code
_entity_poly.pdbx_strand_id
1 'polypeptide(L)'
;MNELELGFEDALQNQRLIHGALKRAHIYTTRVDYEDYFQEAMINYAQTYRQYVQNNGDMTKFHKYVFQKLTWRLIDMLRQEKRYFDFHSLEEFDFQRVPEESVAEKLDFVNFSKLTKLDCAILQEHFIEGHPLVILAKRYNHTARALRYRRDSLLKKLRHMSEH
;
A
#
# COMPACT_ATOMS: atom_id res chain seq x y z
N MET A 1 3.26 40.43 4.15
CA MET A 1 3.72 39.07 3.81
C MET A 1 2.63 38.11 4.25
N ASN A 2 2.18 37.24 3.36
CA ASN A 2 1.12 36.27 3.64
C ASN A 2 1.64 35.21 4.63
N GLU A 3 0.79 34.69 5.52
CA GLU A 3 1.13 33.59 6.44
C GLU A 3 1.68 32.36 5.70
N LEU A 4 1.24 32.14 4.46
CA LEU A 4 1.78 31.09 3.61
C LEU A 4 3.22 31.37 3.15
N GLU A 5 3.54 32.62 2.80
CA GLU A 5 4.90 33.04 2.43
C GLU A 5 5.85 32.91 3.62
N LEU A 6 5.41 33.36 4.81
CA LEU A 6 6.13 33.16 6.07
C LEU A 6 6.39 31.68 6.35
N GLY A 7 5.41 30.83 6.07
CA GLY A 7 5.57 29.38 6.20
C GLY A 7 6.62 28.79 5.25
N PHE A 8 6.75 29.32 4.02
CA PHE A 8 7.80 28.91 3.09
C PHE A 8 9.17 29.43 3.51
N GLU A 9 9.27 30.68 3.97
CA GLU A 9 10.52 31.22 4.51
C GLU A 9 11.01 30.41 5.71
N ASP A 10 10.10 30.09 6.64
CA ASP A 10 10.40 29.25 7.80
C ASP A 10 10.82 27.83 7.38
N ALA A 11 10.17 27.24 6.37
CA ALA A 11 10.57 25.96 5.80
C ALA A 11 11.99 26.00 5.20
N LEU A 12 12.34 27.08 4.49
CA LEU A 12 13.68 27.28 3.91
C LEU A 12 14.77 27.38 4.98
N GLN A 13 14.48 28.04 6.11
CA GLN A 13 15.43 28.08 7.24
C GLN A 13 15.53 26.74 7.98
N ASN A 14 14.49 25.92 7.91
CA ASN A 14 14.38 24.66 8.64
C ASN A 14 14.44 23.40 7.75
N GLN A 15 15.12 23.45 6.60
CA GLN A 15 15.23 22.32 5.67
C GLN A 15 15.76 21.03 6.32
N ARG A 16 16.63 21.14 7.34
CA ARG A 16 17.11 19.98 8.11
C ARG A 16 15.98 19.20 8.78
N LEU A 17 14.93 19.89 9.26
CA LEU A 17 13.75 19.25 9.84
C LEU A 17 12.99 18.46 8.78
N ILE A 18 12.84 19.04 7.58
CA ILE A 18 12.17 18.42 6.45
C ILE A 18 12.92 17.18 5.97
N HIS A 19 14.25 17.26 5.82
CA HIS A 19 15.09 16.09 5.53
C HIS A 19 15.00 15.04 6.63
N GLY A 20 14.90 15.45 7.89
CA GLY A 20 14.65 14.55 9.01
C GLY A 20 13.33 13.80 8.87
N ALA A 21 12.25 14.48 8.46
CA ALA A 21 10.94 13.88 8.25
C ALA A 21 10.93 12.90 7.07
N LEU A 22 11.59 13.27 5.95
CA LEU A 22 11.81 12.38 4.80
C LEU A 22 12.55 11.10 5.21
N LYS A 23 13.67 11.26 5.92
CA LYS A 23 14.45 10.13 6.44
C LYS A 23 13.62 9.26 7.38
N ARG A 24 12.80 9.86 8.25
CA ARG A 24 11.89 9.14 9.17
C ARG A 24 10.83 8.34 8.42
N ALA A 25 10.38 8.82 7.26
CA ALA A 25 9.49 8.12 6.35
C ALA A 25 10.21 7.11 5.42
N HIS A 26 11.52 6.90 5.59
CA HIS A 26 12.37 6.05 4.73
C HIS A 26 12.51 6.54 3.27
N ILE A 27 12.44 7.85 3.07
CA ILE A 27 12.71 8.51 1.79
C ILE A 27 14.12 9.09 1.86
N TYR A 28 15.05 8.49 1.10
CA TYR A 28 16.46 8.85 1.09
C TYR A 28 16.83 9.54 -0.23
N THR A 29 17.89 10.36 -0.20
CA THR A 29 18.40 11.12 -1.35
C THR A 29 18.82 10.26 -2.54
N THR A 30 18.99 8.95 -2.34
CA THR A 30 19.31 7.99 -3.41
C THR A 30 18.10 7.60 -4.25
N ARG A 31 16.88 7.92 -3.82
CA ARG A 31 15.67 7.69 -4.63
C ARG A 31 15.60 8.69 -5.78
N VAL A 32 15.14 8.22 -6.94
CA VAL A 32 14.99 9.03 -8.16
C VAL A 32 13.97 10.16 -8.00
N ASP A 33 12.94 9.94 -7.18
CA ASP A 33 11.82 10.84 -6.91
C ASP A 33 12.01 11.67 -5.63
N TYR A 34 13.23 11.70 -5.08
CA TYR A 34 13.50 12.36 -3.80
C TYR A 34 13.14 13.85 -3.79
N GLU A 35 13.50 14.58 -4.86
CA GLU A 35 13.25 16.02 -4.95
C GLU A 35 11.76 16.34 -4.99
N ASP A 36 10.95 15.49 -5.62
CA ASP A 36 9.49 15.66 -5.65
C ASP A 36 8.91 15.55 -4.25
N TYR A 37 9.37 14.55 -3.48
CA TYR A 37 9.00 14.40 -2.07
C TYR A 37 9.45 15.56 -1.20
N PHE A 38 10.64 16.10 -1.46
CA PHE A 38 11.14 17.27 -0.74
C PHE A 38 10.29 18.51 -1.02
N GLN A 39 9.94 18.77 -2.29
CA GLN A 39 9.06 19.87 -2.67
C GLN A 39 7.66 19.72 -2.05
N GLU A 40 7.08 18.52 -2.09
CA GLU A 40 5.81 18.23 -1.43
C GLU A 40 5.87 18.49 0.07
N ALA A 41 6.96 18.08 0.73
CA ALA A 41 7.15 18.35 2.15
C ALA A 41 7.28 19.86 2.45
N MET A 42 7.94 20.64 1.58
CA MET A 42 8.01 22.11 1.70
C MET A 42 6.62 22.74 1.62
N ILE A 43 5.80 22.33 0.65
CA ILE A 43 4.43 22.85 0.47
C ILE A 43 3.57 22.51 1.70
N ASN A 44 3.62 21.25 2.16
CA ASN A 44 2.87 20.81 3.33
C ASN A 44 3.35 21.52 4.60
N TYR A 45 4.64 21.83 4.73
CA TYR A 45 5.17 22.62 5.84
C TYR A 45 4.52 24.00 5.88
N ALA A 46 4.59 24.74 4.76
CA ALA A 46 4.06 26.10 4.68
C ALA A 46 2.54 26.16 4.92
N GLN A 47 1.80 25.19 4.39
CA GLN A 47 0.36 25.06 4.66
C GLN A 47 0.08 24.77 6.13
N THR A 48 0.87 23.89 6.76
CA THR A 48 0.76 23.56 8.19
C THR A 48 1.09 24.77 9.05
N TYR A 49 2.12 25.55 8.70
CA TYR A 49 2.48 26.80 9.36
C TYR A 49 1.31 27.76 9.39
N ARG A 50 0.75 28.07 8.21
CA ARG A 50 -0.41 28.97 8.08
C ARG A 50 -1.57 28.50 8.96
N GLN A 51 -1.95 27.23 8.87
CA GLN A 51 -3.03 26.68 9.69
C GLN A 51 -2.73 26.74 11.19
N TYR A 52 -1.48 26.53 11.58
CA TYR A 52 -1.07 26.56 12.98
C TYR A 52 -1.17 27.98 13.56
N VAL A 53 -0.72 28.99 12.80
CA VAL A 53 -0.83 30.41 13.16
C VAL A 53 -2.29 30.86 13.24
N GLN A 54 -3.11 30.53 12.24
CA GLN A 54 -4.53 30.89 12.22
C GLN A 54 -5.31 30.33 13.42
N ASN A 55 -4.87 29.18 13.95
CA ASN A 55 -5.46 28.55 15.12
C ASN A 55 -4.87 29.06 16.45
N ASN A 56 -4.10 30.15 16.44
CA ASN A 56 -3.38 30.69 17.60
C ASN A 56 -2.48 29.64 18.29
N GLY A 57 -1.81 28.83 17.48
CA GLY A 57 -0.90 27.80 17.95
C GLY A 57 0.33 28.37 18.68
N ASP A 58 0.83 27.61 19.65
CA ASP A 58 2.05 27.94 20.38
C ASP A 58 3.29 27.68 19.50
N MET A 59 3.87 28.76 18.95
CA MET A 59 5.00 28.67 18.02
C MET A 59 6.21 27.94 18.61
N THR A 60 6.37 27.87 19.93
CA THR A 60 7.45 27.09 20.56
C THR A 60 7.33 25.59 20.30
N LYS A 61 6.13 25.11 19.98
CA LYS A 61 5.82 23.70 19.70
C LYS A 61 5.66 23.39 18.21
N PHE A 62 5.71 24.42 17.37
CA PHE A 62 5.42 24.29 15.95
C PHE A 62 6.33 23.27 15.25
N HIS A 63 7.66 23.33 15.48
CA HIS A 63 8.60 22.40 14.85
C HIS A 63 8.31 20.92 15.17
N LYS A 64 7.94 20.62 16.42
CA LYS A 64 7.56 19.26 16.81
C LYS A 64 6.24 18.83 16.15
N TYR A 65 5.29 19.76 16.05
CA TYR A 65 4.00 19.52 15.41
C TYR A 65 4.14 19.27 13.90
N VAL A 66 4.84 20.15 13.19
CA VAL A 66 5.03 20.05 11.73
C VAL A 66 5.85 18.82 11.36
N PHE A 67 6.88 18.46 12.15
CA PHE A 67 7.66 17.24 11.92
C PHE A 67 6.77 15.98 11.93
N GLN A 68 5.85 15.88 12.90
CA GLN A 68 4.91 14.76 13.00
C GLN A 68 3.95 14.75 11.81
N LYS A 69 3.39 15.91 11.45
CA LYS A 69 2.47 16.05 10.31
C LYS A 69 3.12 15.67 8.98
N LEU A 70 4.33 16.16 8.73
CA LEU A 70 5.09 15.81 7.52
C LEU A 70 5.38 14.31 7.46
N THR A 71 5.85 13.72 8.57
CA THR A 71 6.15 12.29 8.62
C THR A 71 4.92 11.45 8.24
N TRP A 72 3.74 11.77 8.79
CA TRP A 72 2.51 11.07 8.43
C TRP A 72 2.11 11.26 6.98
N ARG A 73 2.18 12.50 6.47
CA ARG A 73 1.83 12.80 5.09
C ARG A 73 2.70 12.01 4.10
N LEU A 74 4.01 11.98 4.34
CA LEU A 74 4.97 11.25 3.51
C LEU A 74 4.72 9.73 3.54
N ILE A 75 4.43 9.16 4.72
CA ILE A 75 4.07 7.74 4.84
C ILE A 75 2.78 7.43 4.07
N ASP A 76 1.79 8.33 4.12
CA ASP A 76 0.54 8.13 3.41
C ASP A 76 0.70 8.22 1.89
N MET A 77 1.60 9.07 1.39
CA MET A 77 2.00 9.11 -0.03
C MET A 77 2.62 7.77 -0.45
N LEU A 78 3.59 7.25 0.31
CA LEU A 78 4.20 5.94 0.03
C LEU A 78 3.17 4.80 0.05
N ARG A 79 2.18 4.86 0.94
CA ARG A 79 1.07 3.89 0.97
C ARG A 79 0.17 4.01 -0.25
N GLN A 80 -0.02 5.23 -0.78
CA GLN A 80 -0.81 5.45 -1.99
C GLN A 80 -0.06 4.93 -3.23
N GLU A 81 1.23 5.23 -3.36
CA GLU A 81 2.08 4.68 -4.42
C GLU A 81 2.09 3.17 -4.40
N LYS A 82 2.30 2.57 -3.22
CA LYS A 82 2.27 1.11 -3.09
C LYS A 82 0.94 0.52 -3.55
N ARG A 83 -0.19 1.13 -3.16
CA ARG A 83 -1.52 0.67 -3.59
C ARG A 83 -1.71 0.81 -5.10
N TYR A 84 -1.21 1.90 -5.68
CA TYR A 84 -1.24 2.12 -7.12
C TYR A 84 -0.41 1.06 -7.84
N PHE A 85 0.83 0.83 -7.41
CA PHE A 85 1.70 -0.21 -7.95
C PHE A 85 1.11 -1.61 -7.76
N ASP A 86 0.61 -1.98 -6.58
CA ASP A 86 0.00 -3.30 -6.33
C ASP A 86 -1.22 -3.55 -7.23
N PHE A 87 -1.96 -2.50 -7.62
CA PHE A 87 -3.10 -2.62 -8.53
C PHE A 87 -2.66 -2.72 -10.00
N HIS A 88 -1.73 -1.85 -10.43
CA HIS A 88 -1.30 -1.79 -11.84
C HIS A 88 -0.23 -2.84 -12.19
N SER A 89 0.52 -3.37 -11.21
CA SER A 89 1.42 -4.52 -11.42
C SER A 89 0.67 -5.82 -11.72
N LEU A 90 -0.63 -5.90 -11.42
CA LEU A 90 -1.49 -6.98 -11.91
C LEU A 90 -1.86 -6.82 -13.39
N GLU A 91 -1.81 -5.61 -13.94
CA GLU A 91 -2.02 -5.34 -15.38
C GLU A 91 -0.73 -5.58 -16.19
N GLU A 92 0.45 -5.42 -15.56
CA GLU A 92 1.77 -5.71 -16.13
C GLU A 92 2.19 -7.19 -16.07
N PHE A 93 1.31 -8.09 -15.59
CA PHE A 93 1.46 -9.49 -15.94
C PHE A 93 1.32 -9.60 -17.46
N ASP A 94 2.44 -9.72 -18.14
CA ASP A 94 2.53 -10.21 -19.51
C ASP A 94 1.86 -11.59 -19.50
N PHE A 95 0.55 -11.60 -19.76
CA PHE A 95 -0.17 -12.78 -20.21
C PHE A 95 0.39 -13.12 -21.60
N GLN A 96 1.66 -13.52 -21.67
CA GLN A 96 2.07 -14.41 -22.73
C GLN A 96 1.07 -15.54 -22.67
N ARG A 97 0.19 -15.60 -23.67
CA ARG A 97 -0.77 -16.68 -23.83
C ARG A 97 0.05 -17.95 -23.68
N VAL A 98 -0.09 -18.60 -22.52
CA VAL A 98 0.33 -19.98 -22.36
C VAL A 98 -0.42 -20.70 -23.49
N PRO A 99 0.29 -21.38 -24.40
CA PRO A 99 -0.37 -22.14 -25.46
C PRO A 99 -1.47 -22.99 -24.81
N GLU A 100 -2.68 -22.91 -25.35
CA GLU A 100 -3.89 -23.57 -24.80
C GLU A 100 -3.67 -25.06 -24.49
N GLU A 101 -2.70 -25.68 -25.16
CA GLU A 101 -2.30 -27.08 -24.98
C GLU A 101 -1.76 -27.44 -23.58
N SER A 102 -1.39 -26.48 -22.72
CA SER A 102 -0.76 -26.76 -21.41
C SER A 102 -1.65 -26.60 -20.18
N VAL A 103 -2.89 -26.11 -20.29
CA VAL A 103 -3.71 -25.78 -19.10
C VAL A 103 -4.39 -27.01 -18.51
N ALA A 104 -4.78 -27.98 -19.34
CA ALA A 104 -5.49 -29.18 -18.89
C ALA A 104 -4.64 -30.07 -17.96
N GLU A 105 -3.31 -30.07 -18.11
CA GLU A 105 -2.40 -30.94 -17.35
C GLU A 105 -1.96 -30.37 -15.98
N LYS A 106 -2.34 -29.12 -15.64
CA LYS A 106 -1.79 -28.42 -14.46
C LYS A 106 -2.56 -28.63 -13.16
N LEU A 107 -3.67 -29.37 -13.13
CA LEU A 107 -4.46 -29.57 -11.90
C LEU A 107 -4.67 -31.04 -11.53
N ASP A 108 -4.04 -31.99 -12.23
CA ASP A 108 -4.17 -33.42 -11.95
C ASP A 108 -3.67 -33.80 -10.54
N PHE A 109 -2.76 -33.01 -9.98
CA PHE A 109 -2.28 -33.18 -8.61
C PHE A 109 -3.32 -32.80 -7.55
N VAL A 110 -4.38 -32.05 -7.92
CA VAL A 110 -5.36 -31.55 -6.96
C VAL A 110 -6.36 -32.65 -6.60
N ASN A 111 -6.21 -33.20 -5.39
CA ASN A 111 -7.20 -34.11 -4.86
C ASN A 111 -8.41 -33.37 -4.27
N PHE A 112 -9.42 -33.13 -5.10
CA PHE A 112 -10.66 -32.42 -4.72
C PHE A 112 -11.41 -33.08 -3.55
N SER A 113 -11.25 -34.38 -3.31
CA SER A 113 -11.91 -35.05 -2.17
C SER A 113 -11.39 -34.56 -0.80
N LYS A 114 -10.19 -33.97 -0.76
CA LYS A 114 -9.57 -33.41 0.46
C LYS A 114 -9.92 -31.92 0.66
N LEU A 115 -10.66 -31.32 -0.27
CA LEU A 115 -11.05 -29.91 -0.24
C LEU A 115 -12.48 -29.77 0.25
N THR A 116 -12.71 -28.75 1.09
CA THR A 116 -14.08 -28.39 1.50
C THR A 116 -14.76 -27.57 0.41
N LYS A 117 -16.10 -27.45 0.43
CA LYS A 117 -16.86 -26.63 -0.53
C LYS A 117 -16.33 -25.19 -0.63
N LEU A 118 -15.95 -24.60 0.51
CA LEU A 118 -15.39 -23.24 0.53
C LEU A 118 -13.95 -23.20 0.02
N ASP A 119 -13.17 -24.26 0.21
CA ASP A 119 -11.83 -24.35 -0.38
C ASP A 119 -11.93 -24.45 -1.90
N CYS A 120 -12.89 -25.22 -2.44
CA CYS A 120 -13.17 -25.28 -3.88
C CYS A 120 -13.64 -23.93 -4.42
N ALA A 121 -14.51 -23.22 -3.69
CA ALA A 121 -14.95 -21.88 -4.06
C ALA A 121 -13.79 -20.87 -4.10
N ILE A 122 -12.87 -20.94 -3.15
CA ILE A 122 -11.67 -20.09 -3.16
C ILE A 122 -10.76 -20.48 -4.33
N LEU A 123 -10.56 -21.78 -4.60
CA LEU A 123 -9.76 -22.24 -5.74
C LEU A 123 -10.33 -21.74 -7.07
N GLN A 124 -11.62 -21.91 -7.28
CA GLN A 124 -12.30 -21.49 -8.51
C GLN A 124 -12.38 -19.97 -8.61
N GLU A 125 -13.08 -19.32 -7.68
CA GLU A 125 -13.45 -17.93 -7.86
C GLU A 125 -12.29 -16.97 -7.59
N HIS A 126 -11.41 -17.27 -6.63
CA HIS A 126 -10.30 -16.37 -6.29
C HIS A 126 -9.04 -16.67 -7.11
N PHE A 127 -8.63 -17.94 -7.24
CA PHE A 127 -7.37 -18.27 -7.93
C PHE A 127 -7.52 -18.42 -9.44
N ILE A 128 -8.63 -18.99 -9.93
CA ILE A 128 -8.84 -19.19 -11.38
C ILE A 128 -9.53 -17.97 -12.01
N GLU A 129 -10.61 -17.48 -11.41
CA GLU A 129 -11.40 -16.36 -11.97
C GLU A 129 -10.92 -14.97 -11.50
N GLY A 130 -10.01 -14.91 -10.53
CA GLY A 130 -9.39 -13.65 -10.08
C GLY A 130 -10.27 -12.76 -9.18
N HIS A 131 -11.39 -13.23 -8.66
CA HIS A 131 -12.26 -12.43 -7.80
C HIS A 131 -11.59 -12.07 -6.46
N PRO A 132 -11.70 -10.82 -5.97
CA PRO A 132 -11.15 -10.46 -4.67
C PRO A 132 -11.80 -11.21 -3.50
N LEU A 133 -11.00 -11.67 -2.53
CA LEU A 133 -11.49 -12.37 -1.32
C LEU A 133 -12.54 -11.58 -0.53
N VAL A 134 -12.56 -10.25 -0.63
CA VAL A 134 -13.56 -9.41 0.04
C VAL A 134 -14.96 -9.61 -0.55
N ILE A 135 -15.05 -9.87 -1.86
CA ILE A 135 -16.31 -10.17 -2.55
C ILE A 135 -16.80 -11.56 -2.15
N LEU A 136 -15.91 -12.56 -2.16
CA LEU A 136 -16.23 -13.92 -1.72
C LEU A 136 -16.65 -13.92 -0.24
N ALA A 137 -16.00 -13.13 0.61
CA ALA A 137 -16.32 -13.05 2.02
C ALA A 137 -17.77 -12.61 2.25
N LYS A 138 -18.23 -11.61 1.49
CA LYS A 138 -19.65 -11.20 1.50
C LYS A 138 -20.56 -12.30 0.95
N ARG A 139 -20.21 -12.90 -0.20
CA ARG A 139 -20.99 -13.94 -0.88
C ARG A 139 -21.23 -15.18 -0.02
N TYR A 140 -20.18 -15.64 0.67
CA TYR A 140 -20.21 -16.84 1.50
C TYR A 140 -20.44 -16.55 2.99
N ASN A 141 -20.86 -15.34 3.34
CA ASN A 141 -21.16 -14.90 4.72
C ASN A 141 -20.01 -15.18 5.71
N HIS A 142 -18.80 -14.82 5.33
CA HIS A 142 -17.59 -14.92 6.13
C HIS A 142 -16.92 -13.55 6.31
N THR A 143 -16.09 -13.42 7.34
CA THR A 143 -15.24 -12.22 7.46
C THR A 143 -14.07 -12.31 6.48
N ALA A 144 -13.65 -11.16 5.94
CA ALA A 144 -12.49 -11.10 5.06
C ALA A 144 -11.21 -11.66 5.72
N ARG A 145 -11.09 -11.54 7.06
CA ARG A 145 -9.99 -12.14 7.84
C ARG A 145 -10.06 -13.66 7.84
N ALA A 146 -11.22 -14.25 8.09
CA ALA A 146 -11.41 -15.71 8.05
C ALA A 146 -11.09 -16.28 6.67
N LEU A 147 -11.52 -15.60 5.60
CA LEU A 147 -11.28 -16.05 4.23
C LEU A 147 -9.80 -15.98 3.83
N ARG A 148 -9.05 -14.96 4.31
CA ARG A 148 -7.59 -14.90 4.15
C ARG A 148 -6.87 -16.06 4.83
N TYR A 149 -7.20 -16.36 6.09
CA TYR A 149 -6.61 -17.51 6.78
C TYR A 149 -6.91 -18.82 6.06
N ARG A 150 -8.12 -18.96 5.52
CA ARG A 150 -8.52 -20.17 4.81
C ARG A 150 -7.82 -20.31 3.46
N ARG A 151 -7.64 -19.23 2.71
CA ARG A 151 -6.77 -19.19 1.53
C ARG A 151 -5.36 -19.68 1.88
N ASP A 152 -4.78 -19.20 2.97
CA ASP A 152 -3.43 -19.60 3.38
C ASP A 152 -3.36 -21.09 3.75
N SER A 153 -4.39 -21.61 4.41
CA SER A 153 -4.52 -23.04 4.68
C SER A 153 -4.68 -23.85 3.40
N LEU A 154 -5.48 -23.39 2.45
CA LEU A 154 -5.67 -24.03 1.14
C LEU A 154 -4.34 -24.11 0.37
N LEU A 155 -3.57 -23.02 0.32
CA LEU A 155 -2.25 -23.04 -0.33
C LEU A 155 -1.30 -24.07 0.29
N LYS A 156 -1.32 -24.23 1.61
CA LYS A 156 -0.54 -25.29 2.27
C LYS A 156 -0.99 -26.69 1.86
N LYS A 157 -2.31 -26.92 1.78
CA LYS A 157 -2.87 -28.20 1.31
C LYS A 157 -2.45 -28.50 -0.13
N LEU A 158 -2.56 -27.52 -1.03
CA LEU A 158 -2.21 -27.68 -2.44
C LEU A 158 -0.72 -27.98 -2.64
N ARG A 159 0.18 -27.31 -1.88
CA ARG A 159 1.62 -27.60 -1.91
C ARG A 159 1.93 -29.04 -1.50
N HIS A 160 1.29 -29.53 -0.44
CA HIS A 160 1.46 -30.93 -0.02
C HIS A 160 0.90 -31.91 -1.06
N MET A 161 -0.13 -31.51 -1.82
CA MET A 161 -0.68 -32.35 -2.90
C MET A 161 0.22 -32.37 -4.14
N SER A 162 0.99 -31.31 -4.40
CA SER A 162 1.92 -31.26 -5.55
C SER A 162 3.26 -31.97 -5.31
N GLU A 163 3.60 -32.28 -4.06
CA GLU A 163 4.85 -32.98 -3.69
C GLU A 163 4.72 -34.52 -3.74
N HIS A 164 3.55 -35.04 -4.13
CA HIS A 164 3.24 -36.46 -4.24
C HIS A 164 2.63 -36.79 -5.60
#